data_AF-A0A0F8WGX5-F1
#
_entry.id   AF-A0A0F8WGX5-F1
#
_cell.length_a   1.000
_cell.length_b   1.000
_cell.length_c   1.000
_cell.angle_alpha   90.00
_cell.angle_beta   90.00
_cell.angle_gamma   90.00
#
_symmetry.space_group_name_H-M   'P 1'
#
loop_
_entity.id
_entity.type
_entity.pdbx_description
1 polymer ?
#
loop_
_entity_poly.entity_id
_entity_poly.type
_entity_poly.pdbx_seq_one_letter_code
_entity_poly.pdbx_strand_id
1 'polypeptide(L)' 'MKLALEEAQLAMREEEVPIGAIIVERDRVIARAHNQREQLRDPTAHAEMIAITQAAESLQSWR' A
#
# COMPACT_ATOMS: atom_id res chain seq x y z
N MET A 1 12.95 0.16 -0.70
CA MET A 1 12.63 -1.27 -0.85
C MET A 1 12.34 -1.97 0.47
N LYS A 2 13.21 -1.90 1.49
CA LYS A 2 12.97 -2.55 2.81
C LYS A 2 11.55 -2.36 3.37
N LEU A 3 11.03 -1.12 3.36
CA LEU A 3 9.69 -0.82 3.86
C LEU A 3 8.56 -1.50 3.07
N ALA A 4 8.71 -1.66 1.75
CA ALA A 4 7.73 -2.39 0.94
C ALA A 4 7.72 -3.90 1.26
N LEU A 5 8.88 -4.47 1.59
CA LEU A 5 8.98 -5.85 2.05
C LEU A 5 8.37 -6.03 3.45
N GLU A 6 8.47 -5.03 4.32
CA GLU A 6 7.77 -5.04 5.63
C GLU A 6 6.25 -5.06 5.45
N GLU A 7 5.72 -4.27 4.49
CA GLU A 7 4.29 -4.30 4.11
C GLU A 7 3.89 -5.65 3.52
N ALA A 8 4.70 -6.23 2.62
CA ALA A 8 4.44 -7.57 2.07
C ALA A 8 4.38 -8.65 3.17
N GLN A 9 5.21 -8.52 4.21
CA GLN A 9 5.18 -9.41 5.38
C GLN A 9 3.93 -9.21 6.24
N LEU A 10 3.35 -8.00 6.28
CA LEU A 10 2.07 -7.72 6.94
C LEU A 10 0.94 -8.44 6.19
N ALA A 11 0.82 -8.25 4.87
CA ALA A 11 -0.15 -8.97 4.05
C ALA A 11 -0.07 -10.50 4.26
N MET A 12 1.16 -11.05 4.26
CA MET A 12 1.35 -12.48 4.52
C MET A 12 0.78 -12.94 5.87
N ARG A 13 0.91 -12.12 6.93
CA ARG A 13 0.36 -12.43 8.26
C ARG A 13 -1.16 -12.32 8.31
N GLU A 14 -1.73 -11.55 7.39
CA GLU A 14 -3.17 -11.33 7.26
C GLU A 14 -3.81 -12.31 6.25
N GLU A 15 -3.08 -13.34 5.82
CA GLU A 15 -3.51 -14.35 4.84
C GLU A 15 -3.83 -13.76 3.45
N GLU A 16 -3.23 -12.60 3.15
CA GLU A 16 -3.30 -11.93 1.85
C GLU A 16 -2.12 -12.34 0.94
N VAL A 17 -2.24 -12.02 -0.36
CA VAL A 17 -1.12 -12.16 -1.30
C VAL A 17 0.01 -11.22 -0.84
N PRO A 18 1.25 -11.70 -0.63
CA PRO A 18 2.31 -10.95 0.05
C PRO A 18 2.96 -9.89 -0.87
N ILE A 19 2.22 -8.81 -1.11
CA ILE A 19 2.65 -7.67 -1.92
C ILE A 19 2.53 -6.42 -1.05
N GLY A 20 3.58 -5.60 -1.08
CA GLY A 20 3.65 -4.32 -0.39
C GLY A 20 4.14 -3.22 -1.32
N ALA A 21 3.65 -2.00 -1.11
CA ALA A 21 3.95 -0.82 -1.89
C ALA A 21 4.21 0.37 -0.97
N ILE A 22 5.13 1.24 -1.40
CA ILE A 22 5.39 2.53 -0.76
C ILE A 22 5.45 3.61 -1.83
N ILE A 23 5.03 4.83 -1.49
CA ILE A 23 5.24 6.02 -2.31
C ILE A 23 6.14 6.99 -1.56
N VAL A 24 7.15 7.50 -2.26
CA VAL A 24 8.15 8.42 -1.73
C VAL A 24 8.09 9.72 -2.53
N GLU A 25 7.97 10.85 -1.83
CA GLU A 25 8.07 12.19 -2.40
C GLU A 25 9.13 12.97 -1.62
N ARG A 26 10.10 13.60 -2.31
CA ARG A 26 11.16 14.40 -1.68
C ARG A 26 11.86 13.66 -0.52
N ASP A 27 12.26 12.42 -0.77
CA ASP A 27 12.90 11.50 0.18
C ASP A 27 12.06 11.16 1.43
N ARG A 28 10.77 11.53 1.46
CA ARG A 28 9.83 11.18 2.53
C ARG A 28 8.83 10.14 2.02
N VAL A 29 8.63 9.09 2.81
CA VAL A 29 7.54 8.15 2.58
C VAL A 29 6.21 8.82 2.91
N ILE A 30 5.33 8.92 1.92
CA ILE A 30 4.00 9.54 2.06
C ILE A 30 2.86 8.52 2.03
N ALA A 31 3.13 7.27 1.64
CA ALA A 31 2.19 6.16 1.70
C ALA A 31 2.90 4.82 1.90
N ARG A 32 2.23 3.89 2.58
CA ARG A 32 2.65 2.50 2.79
C ARG A 32 1.41 1.62 2.82
N ALA A 33 1.38 0.59 1.97
CA ALA A 33 0.25 -0.31 1.91
C ALA A 33 0.68 -1.71 1.50
N HIS A 34 -0.20 -2.67 1.76
CA HIS A 34 -0.11 -4.04 1.29
C HIS A 34 -1.46 -4.49 0.74
N ASN A 35 -1.51 -5.63 0.06
CA ASN A 35 -2.77 -6.18 -0.45
C ASN A 35 -3.76 -6.45 0.69
N GLN A 36 -5.03 -6.09 0.47
CA GLN A 36 -6.14 -6.29 1.41
C GLN A 36 -7.39 -6.81 0.67
N ARG A 37 -7.16 -7.65 -0.35
CA ARG A 37 -8.18 -8.09 -1.32
C ARG A 37 -9.24 -8.97 -0.68
N GLU A 38 -8.81 -9.91 0.16
CA GLU A 38 -9.67 -10.85 0.87
C GLU A 38 -10.34 -10.16 2.07
N GLN A 39 -9.59 -9.34 2.83
CA GLN A 39 -10.08 -8.61 3.99
C GLN A 39 -11.20 -7.63 3.61
N LEU A 40 -11.01 -6.86 2.54
CA LEU A 40 -11.99 -5.87 2.06
C LEU A 40 -13.02 -6.46 1.10
N ARG A 41 -12.83 -7.71 0.67
CA ARG A 41 -13.63 -8.36 -0.38
C ARG A 41 -13.72 -7.52 -1.65
N ASP A 42 -12.60 -6.90 -2.00
CA ASP A 42 -12.48 -5.97 -3.11
C ASP A 42 -11.33 -6.45 -4.02
N PRO A 43 -11.61 -6.89 -5.26
CA PRO A 43 -10.58 -7.36 -6.17
C PRO A 43 -9.55 -6.28 -6.55
N THR A 44 -9.83 -5.00 -6.29
CA THR A 44 -8.96 -3.87 -6.60
C THR A 44 -8.11 -3.39 -5.42
N ALA A 45 -8.30 -3.95 -4.21
CA ALA A 45 -7.55 -3.63 -3.00
C ALA A 45 -6.12 -4.19 -3.00
N HIS A 46 -5.41 -3.92 -4.09
CA HIS A 46 -3.98 -4.17 -4.26
C HIS A 46 -3.16 -3.10 -3.53
N ALA A 47 -1.95 -3.46 -3.13
CA ALA A 47 -1.02 -2.58 -2.42
C ALA A 47 -0.79 -1.26 -3.18
N GLU A 48 -0.62 -1.31 -4.50
CA GLU A 48 -0.36 -0.14 -5.33
C GLU A 48 -1.56 0.83 -5.33
N MET A 49 -2.77 0.29 -5.46
CA MET A 49 -4.00 1.08 -5.48
C MET A 49 -4.23 1.79 -4.15
N ILE A 50 -4.06 1.06 -3.05
CA ILE A 50 -4.19 1.62 -1.69
C ILE A 50 -3.10 2.66 -1.44
N ALA A 51 -1.85 2.40 -1.84
CA ALA A 51 -0.76 3.36 -1.67
C ALA A 51 -0.98 4.65 -2.48
N ILE A 52 -1.51 4.56 -3.72
CA ILE A 52 -1.87 5.73 -4.53
C ILE A 52 -2.94 6.56 -3.83
N THR A 53 -4.01 5.93 -3.34
CA THR A 53 -5.08 6.63 -2.61
C THR A 53 -4.53 7.33 -1.36
N GLN A 54 -3.72 6.64 -0.55
CA GLN A 54 -3.09 7.23 0.63
C GLN A 54 -2.15 8.41 0.27
N ALA A 55 -1.38 8.30 -0.82
CA ALA A 55 -0.50 9.38 -1.25
C ALA A 55 -1.29 10.59 -1.73
N ALA A 56 -2.36 10.37 -2.49
CA ALA A 56 -3.29 11.42 -2.94
C ALA A 56 -3.91 12.15 -1.73
N GLU A 57 -4.34 11.40 -0.71
CA GLU A 57 -4.80 11.96 0.56
C GLU A 57 -3.70 12.75 1.28
N SER A 58 -2.47 12.21 1.38
CA SER A 58 -1.34 12.92 2.01
C SER A 58 -1.01 14.24 1.30
N LEU A 59 -1.19 14.31 -0.02
CA LEU A 59 -0.94 15.50 -0.83
C LEU A 59 -2.16 16.42 -0.95
N GLN A 60 -3.33 15.98 -0.47
CA GLN A 60 -4.62 16.65 -0.69
C GLN A 60 -4.86 16.95 -2.19
N SER A 61 -4.42 16.03 -3.07
CA SER A 61 -4.49 16.14 -4.52
C SER A 61 -4.82 14.78 -5.13
N TRP A 62 -5.70 14.76 -6.12
CA TRP A 62 -6.01 13.58 -6.95
C TRP A 62 -5.29 13.60 -8.31
N ARG A 63 -4.46 14.62 -8.52
CA ARG A 63 -3.67 14.85 -9.74
C ARG A 63 -2.19 14.74 -9.46
#